data_AF-A0A381W898-F1
#
_entry.id   AF-A0A381W898-F1
#
_cell.length_a   1.000
_cell.length_b   1.000
_cell.length_c   1.000
_cell.angle_alpha   90.00
_cell.angle_beta   90.00
_cell.angle_gamma   90.00
#
_symmetry.space_group_name_H-M   'P 1'
#
loop_
_entity.id
_entity.type
_entity.pdbx_description
1 polymer ?
#
loop_
_entity_poly.entity_id
_entity_poly.type
_entity_poly.pdbx_seq_one_letter_code
_entity_poly.pdbx_strand_id
1 'polypeptide(L)' 'MNTIRLLLRIVGYTGLGLFFIQILNLYIDIFKPSEFWIQTSFVTGIASLFILVLVDRFTNKEDKYYSSKIEK' A
#
# COMPACT_ATOMS: atom_id res chain seq x y z
N MET A 1 12.98 10.64 -2.97
CA MET A 1 11.65 10.65 -2.31
C MET A 1 10.52 10.31 -3.27
N ASN A 2 10.39 10.97 -4.43
CA ASN A 2 9.37 10.61 -5.44
C ASN A 2 9.47 9.17 -5.95
N THR A 3 10.68 8.65 -6.20
CA THR A 3 10.87 7.28 -6.70
C THR A 3 10.40 6.22 -5.69
N ILE A 4 10.66 6.43 -4.40
CA ILE A 4 10.22 5.52 -3.32
C ILE A 4 8.70 5.55 -3.21
N ARG A 5 8.10 6.74 -3.29
CA ARG A 5 6.63 6.92 -3.31
C ARG A 5 5.99 6.22 -4.52
N LEU A 6 6.62 6.32 -5.68
CA LEU A 6 6.18 5.64 -6.90
C LEU A 6 6.26 4.11 -6.75
N LEU A 7 7.38 3.59 -6.25
CA LEU A 7 7.56 2.16 -6.00
C LEU A 7 6.54 1.60 -5.01
N LEU A 8 6.32 2.28 -3.88
CA LEU A 8 5.32 1.89 -2.88
C LEU A 8 3.89 1.90 -3.44
N ARG A 9 3.57 2.86 -4.33
CA ARG A 9 2.28 2.86 -5.06
C ARG A 9 2.17 1.65 -5.98
N ILE A 10 3.17 1.42 -6.82
CA ILE A 10 3.16 0.30 -7.79
C ILE A 10 3.02 -1.02 -7.04
N VAL A 11 3.85 -1.26 -6.01
CA VAL A 11 3.81 -2.49 -5.21
C VAL A 11 2.48 -2.62 -4.47
N GLY A 12 1.97 -1.55 -3.89
CA GLY A 12 0.70 -1.53 -3.18
C GLY A 12 -0.50 -1.87 -4.07
N TYR A 13 -0.64 -1.18 -5.20
CA TYR A 13 -1.72 -1.44 -6.15
C TYR A 13 -1.60 -2.79 -6.84
N THR A 14 -0.39 -3.24 -7.16
CA THR A 14 -0.17 -4.57 -7.73
C THR A 14 -0.54 -5.66 -6.73
N GLY A 15 -0.15 -5.50 -5.45
CA GLY A 15 -0.51 -6.44 -4.38
C GLY A 15 -2.03 -6.54 -4.18
N LEU A 16 -2.73 -5.41 -4.14
CA LEU A 16 -4.20 -5.42 -4.07
C LEU A 16 -4.86 -5.98 -5.33
N GLY A 17 -4.34 -5.67 -6.51
CA GLY A 17 -4.84 -6.22 -7.77
C GLY A 17 -4.71 -7.75 -7.81
N LEU A 18 -3.55 -8.27 -7.40
CA LEU A 18 -3.33 -9.71 -7.27
C LEU A 18 -4.26 -10.33 -6.22
N PHE A 19 -4.48 -9.66 -5.08
CA PHE A 19 -5.45 -10.11 -4.09
C PHE A 19 -6.86 -10.21 -4.68
N PHE A 20 -7.33 -9.19 -5.40
CA PHE A 20 -8.63 -9.24 -6.08
C PHE A 20 -8.73 -10.37 -7.11
N ILE A 21 -7.66 -10.62 -7.88
CA ILE A 21 -7.61 -11.74 -8.82
C ILE A 21 -7.71 -13.07 -8.07
N GLN A 22 -7.03 -13.22 -6.93
CA GLN A 22 -7.10 -14.42 -6.10
C GLN A 22 -8.50 -14.64 -5.50
N ILE A 23 -9.17 -13.57 -5.06
CA ILE A 23 -10.56 -13.63 -4.61
C ILE A 23 -11.49 -13.99 -5.76
N LEU A 24 -11.32 -13.39 -6.94
CA LEU A 24 -12.11 -13.75 -8.12
C LEU A 24 -11.88 -15.22 -8.52
N ASN A 25 -10.64 -15.69 -8.41
CA ASN A 25 -10.28 -17.07 -8.66
C ASN A 25 -10.97 -18.04 -7.70
N LEU A 26 -11.23 -17.66 -6.44
CA LEU A 26 -12.04 -18.47 -5.51
C LEU A 26 -13.50 -18.65 -5.98
N TYR A 27 -14.04 -17.72 -6.76
CA TYR A 27 -15.41 -17.80 -7.28
C TYR A 27 -15.52 -18.56 -8.60
N ILE A 28 -14.50 -18.47 -9.45
CA ILE A 28 -14.50 -19.05 -10.81
C ILE A 28 -13.74 -20.39 -10.86
N ASP A 29 -12.94 -20.68 -9.83
CA ASP A 29 -12.16 -21.92 -9.69
C ASP A 29 -11.18 -22.16 -10.87
N ILE A 30 -10.57 -21.09 -11.40
CA ILE A 30 -9.67 -21.16 -12.56
C ILE A 30 -8.34 -21.86 -12.19
N PHE A 31 -7.85 -21.65 -10.97
CA PHE A 31 -6.65 -22.27 -10.41
C PHE A 31 -6.89 -22.71 -8.97
N LYS A 32 -6.11 -23.68 -8.46
CA LYS A 32 -6.18 -24.07 -7.05
C LYS A 32 -5.92 -22.86 -6.14
N PRO A 33 -6.91 -22.41 -5.36
CA PRO A 33 -6.73 -21.29 -4.47
C PRO A 33 -5.74 -21.70 -3.37
N SER A 34 -4.83 -20.78 -3.04
CA SER A 34 -3.89 -20.97 -1.95
C SER A 34 -4.06 -19.83 -0.95
N GLU A 35 -4.49 -20.20 0.25
CA GLU A 35 -4.69 -19.26 1.35
C GLU A 35 -3.43 -18.45 1.64
N PHE A 36 -2.26 -19.08 1.55
CA PHE A 36 -0.97 -18.42 1.72
C PHE A 36 -0.76 -17.26 0.72
N TRP A 37 -1.11 -17.47 -0.56
CA TRP A 37 -0.97 -16.44 -1.59
C TRP A 37 -2.01 -15.32 -1.44
N ILE A 38 -3.22 -15.64 -1.00
CA ILE A 38 -4.27 -14.67 -0.68
C ILE A 38 -3.82 -13.77 0.47
N GLN A 39 -3.36 -14.36 1.58
CA GLN A 39 -2.88 -13.60 2.73
C GLN A 39 -1.66 -12.76 2.38
N THR A 40 -0.69 -13.33 1.66
CA THR A 40 0.53 -12.61 1.28
C THR A 40 0.22 -11.43 0.37
N SER A 41 -0.61 -11.60 -0.66
CA SER A 41 -0.98 -10.49 -1.57
C SER A 41 -1.74 -9.38 -0.85
N PHE A 42 -2.66 -9.73 0.06
CA PHE A 42 -3.37 -8.77 0.89
C PHE A 42 -2.43 -7.97 1.80
N VAL A 43 -1.61 -8.66 2.58
CA VAL A 43 -0.67 -8.03 3.53
C VAL A 43 0.32 -7.15 2.79
N THR A 44 0.87 -7.63 1.68
CA THR A 44 1.85 -6.85 0.89
C THR A 44 1.21 -5.60 0.29
N GLY A 45 -0.01 -5.70 -0.24
CA GLY A 45 -0.75 -4.58 -0.80
C GLY A 45 -1.06 -3.51 0.26
N ILE A 46 -1.67 -3.92 1.37
CA ILE A 46 -2.05 -3.02 2.47
C ILE A 46 -0.82 -2.41 3.14
N ALA A 47 0.20 -3.21 3.48
CA ALA A 47 1.40 -2.72 4.14
C ALA A 47 2.14 -1.68 3.29
N SER A 48 2.28 -1.93 1.98
CA SER A 48 2.94 -0.98 1.07
C SER A 48 2.17 0.35 0.97
N LEU A 49 0.84 0.32 0.86
CA LEU A 49 0.03 1.54 0.84
C LEU A 49 0.00 2.24 2.20
N PHE A 50 0.03 1.50 3.30
CA PHE A 50 0.11 2.08 4.63
C PHE A 50 1.43 2.81 4.85
N ILE A 51 2.56 2.19 4.48
CA ILE A 51 3.88 2.82 4.52
C ILE A 51 3.92 4.04 3.62
N LEU A 52 3.30 4.00 2.44
CA LEU A 52 3.17 5.15 1.55
C LEU A 52 2.50 6.34 2.25
N VAL A 53 1.38 6.11 2.94
CA VAL A 53 0.65 7.15 3.69
C VAL A 53 1.53 7.72 4.81
N LEU A 54 2.25 6.88 5.54
CA LEU A 54 3.19 7.34 6.57
C LEU A 54 4.30 8.20 5.97
N VAL A 55 4.94 7.74 4.89
CA VAL A 55 5.97 8.48 4.17
C VAL A 55 5.44 9.82 3.69
N ASP A 56 4.23 9.85 3.12
CA ASP A 56 3.59 11.09 2.68
C ASP A 56 3.35 12.05 3.84
N ARG A 57 2.89 11.56 5.00
CA ARG A 57 2.69 12.38 6.20
C ARG A 57 4.00 12.95 6.75
N PHE A 58 5.02 12.13 6.93
CA PHE A 58 6.34 12.57 7.43
C PHE A 58 7.04 13.54 6.47
N THR A 59 6.75 13.44 5.17
CA THR A 59 7.35 14.26 4.14
C THR A 59 6.56 15.55 3.89
N ASN A 60 5.33 15.65 4.37
CA ASN A 60 4.48 16.80 4.12
C ASN A 60 5.05 18.05 4.81
N LYS A 61 5.39 19.06 4.00
CA LYS A 61 6.04 20.30 4.48
C LYS A 61 5.07 21.19 5.25
N GLU A 62 3.77 20.99 5.10
CA GLU A 62 2.73 21.77 5.79
C GLU A 62 2.77 21.54 7.30
N ASP A 63 2.95 20.31 7.78
CA ASP A 63 3.11 20.02 9.22
C ASP A 63 4.37 20.69 9.81
N LYS A 64 5.47 20.74 9.03
CA LYS A 64 6.68 21.48 9.43
C LYS A 64 6.47 22.99 9.51
N TYR A 65 5.62 23.55 8.65
CA TYR A 65 5.34 24.98 8.61
C TYR A 65 4.43 25.41 9.77
N TYR A 66 3.46 24.59 10.18
CA TYR A 66 2.62 24.89 11.34
C TYR A 66 3.32 24.60 12.67
N SER A 67 4.13 23.54 12.77
CA SER A 67 4.89 23.27 14.01
C SER A 67 5.90 24.38 14.33
N SER A 68 6.51 25.01 13.32
CA SER A 68 7.47 26.12 13.52
C SER A 68 6.81 27.48 13.80
N LYS A 69 5.49 27.60 13.64
CA LYS A 69 4.74 28.85 13.86
C LYS A 69 3.98 28.90 15.20
N ILE A 70 3.85 27.77 15.89
CA ILE A 70 3.19 27.66 17.19
C ILE A 70 4.19 27.91 18.36
N GLU A 71 5.49 27.93 18.09
CA GLU A 71 6.55 28.27 19.06
C GLU A 71 6.86 29.79 19.18
N LYS A 72 5.89 30.68 18.92
CA LYS A 72 6.07 32.12 19.18
C LYS A 72 4.94 32.73 19.99
#